data_AF-A0A1M6VSX1-F1
#
_entry.id   AF-A0A1M6VSX1-F1
#
_cell.length_a   1.000
_cell.length_b   1.000
_cell.length_c   1.000
_cell.angle_alpha   90.00
_cell.angle_beta   90.00
_cell.angle_gamma   90.00
#
_symmetry.space_group_name_H-M   'P 1'
#
loop_
_entity.id
_entity.type
_entity.pdbx_description
1 polymer ?
#
loop_
_entity_poly.entity_id
_entity_poly.type
_entity_poly.pdbx_seq_one_letter_code
_entity_poly.pdbx_strand_id
1 'polypeptide(L)'
;MIGLGTLINVGGILLGGLLGALFGRAINVRIQETLMKATGLCVIFLGIGGAIEKMMTVTETGLTSGGTMMIIGSFAIGSLIGEIWNIEKHLEHFGEWLKKKTKNDRDTKFVDGFVNTSLTVCIGAMAVVGAIQDGIAGD
;
A
#
# COMPACT_ATOMS: atom_id res chain seq x y z
N MET A 1 -13.46 18.86 1.79
CA MET A 1 -13.66 19.17 0.36
C MET A 1 -13.40 17.86 -0.31
N ILE A 2 -14.44 17.16 -0.77
CA ILE A 2 -14.33 15.75 -1.19
C ILE A 2 -13.04 15.50 -2.00
N GLY A 3 -12.14 14.69 -1.44
CA GLY A 3 -10.88 14.28 -2.06
C GLY A 3 -9.68 15.21 -1.81
N LEU A 4 -9.79 16.22 -0.93
CA LEU A 4 -8.64 17.07 -0.57
C LEU A 4 -7.56 16.26 0.15
N GLY A 5 -7.95 15.34 1.05
CA GLY A 5 -7.02 14.42 1.72
C GLY A 5 -6.24 13.58 0.70
N THR A 6 -6.96 13.01 -0.26
CA THR A 6 -6.39 12.27 -1.39
C THR A 6 -5.41 13.12 -2.22
N LEU A 7 -5.77 14.36 -2.58
CA LEU A 7 -4.86 15.26 -3.33
C LEU A 7 -3.58 15.58 -2.55
N ILE A 8 -3.70 15.84 -1.25
CA ILE A 8 -2.54 16.06 -0.37
C ILE A 8 -1.67 14.80 -0.31
N ASN A 9 -2.28 13.62 -0.22
CA ASN A 9 -1.57 12.34 -0.18
C ASN A 9 -0.78 12.10 -1.48
N VAL A 10 -1.43 12.26 -2.64
CA VAL A 10 -0.79 12.16 -3.96
C VAL A 10 0.36 13.17 -4.08
N GLY A 11 0.12 14.42 -3.68
CA GLY A 11 1.16 15.46 -3.66
C GLY A 11 2.35 15.09 -2.78
N GLY A 12 2.10 14.55 -1.58
CA GLY A 12 3.12 14.08 -0.66
C GLY A 12 3.96 12.93 -1.23
N ILE A 13 3.30 11.94 -1.85
CA ILE A 13 3.99 10.81 -2.51
C ILE A 13 4.86 11.31 -3.66
N LEU A 14 4.33 12.19 -4.52
CA LEU A 14 5.08 12.74 -5.64
C LEU A 14 6.29 13.56 -5.17
N LEU A 15 6.10 14.45 -4.20
CA LEU A 15 7.18 15.25 -3.64
C LEU A 15 8.23 14.38 -2.94
N GLY A 16 7.81 13.45 -2.09
CA GLY A 16 8.70 12.51 -1.40
C GLY A 16 9.47 11.62 -2.38
N GLY A 17 8.82 11.13 -3.43
CA GLY A 17 9.43 10.33 -4.50
C GLY A 17 10.45 11.14 -5.30
N LEU A 18 10.13 12.38 -5.68
CA LEU A 18 11.05 13.29 -6.37
C LEU A 18 12.28 13.62 -5.51
N LEU A 19 12.07 13.98 -4.24
CA LEU A 19 13.16 14.24 -3.30
C LEU A 19 14.00 12.98 -3.06
N GLY A 20 13.38 11.81 -2.95
CA GLY A 20 14.06 10.52 -2.85
C GLY A 20 14.87 10.19 -4.11
N ALA A 21 14.37 10.50 -5.30
CA ALA A 21 15.09 10.31 -6.55
C ALA A 21 16.32 11.24 -6.67
N LEU A 22 16.19 12.50 -6.26
CA LEU A 22 17.26 13.50 -6.33
C LEU A 22 18.31 13.33 -5.23
N PHE A 23 17.89 13.09 -3.99
CA PHE A 23 18.74 13.12 -2.80
C PHE A 23 18.89 11.77 -2.10
N GLY A 24 18.11 10.74 -2.47
CA GLY A 24 18.11 9.44 -1.79
C GLY A 24 19.45 8.70 -1.85
N ARG A 25 20.29 8.99 -2.85
CA ARG A 25 21.67 8.47 -2.93
C ARG A 25 22.59 9.02 -1.84
N ALA A 26 22.25 10.16 -1.22
CA ALA A 26 22.98 10.70 -0.07
C ALA A 26 22.64 9.97 1.25
N ILE A 27 21.58 9.17 1.27
CA ILE A 27 21.16 8.39 2.43
C ILE A 27 21.92 7.07 2.45
N ASN A 28 22.52 6.73 3.59
CA ASN A 28 23.21 5.45 3.77
C ASN A 28 22.24 4.28 3.60
N VAL A 29 22.67 3.23 2.90
CA VAL A 29 21.91 1.98 2.67
C VAL A 29 21.34 1.41 3.97
N ARG A 30 22.09 1.46 5.08
CA ARG A 30 21.59 0.99 6.39
C ARG A 30 20.38 1.77 6.89
N ILE A 31 20.34 3.08 6.62
CA ILE A 31 19.20 3.93 6.98
C ILE A 31 18.00 3.57 6.11
N GLN A 32 18.19 3.40 4.80
CA GLN A 32 17.12 2.97 3.89
C GLN A 32 16.53 1.62 4.33
N GLU A 33 17.37 0.63 4.63
CA GLU A 33 16.92 -0.67 5.13
C GLU A 33 16.17 -0.57 6.46
N THR A 34 16.64 0.27 7.38
CA THR A 34 15.99 0.48 8.68
C THR A 34 14.61 1.12 8.49
N LEU A 35 14.52 2.13 7.63
CA LEU A 35 13.24 2.78 7.30
C LEU A 35 12.28 1.79 6.64
N MET A 36 12.74 0.97 5.69
CA MET A 36 11.92 -0.06 5.05
C MET A 36 11.42 -1.12 6.03
N LYS A 37 12.24 -1.55 6.98
CA LYS A 37 11.83 -2.48 8.04
C LYS A 37 10.79 -1.84 8.97
N ALA A 38 11.01 -0.57 9.34
CA ALA A 38 10.08 0.18 10.18
C ALA A 38 8.72 0.38 9.49
N THR A 39 8.69 0.74 8.21
CA THR A 39 7.44 0.88 7.45
C THR A 39 6.71 -0.45 7.33
N GLY A 40 7.42 -1.54 7.04
CA GLY A 40 6.85 -2.90 7.04
C GLY A 40 6.21 -3.26 8.39
N LEU A 41 6.89 -2.95 9.50
CA LEU A 41 6.34 -3.14 10.85
C LEU A 41 5.07 -2.30 11.07
N CYS A 42 5.07 -1.02 10.68
CA CYS A 42 3.90 -0.16 10.76
C CYS A 42 2.70 -0.71 9.96
N VAL A 43 2.94 -1.26 8.75
CA VAL A 43 1.89 -1.88 7.93
C VAL A 43 1.28 -3.09 8.64
N ILE A 44 2.09 -3.93 9.29
CA ILE A 44 1.59 -5.06 10.09
C ILE A 44 0.70 -4.55 11.23
N PHE A 45 1.16 -3.56 12.00
CA PHE A 45 0.37 -2.97 13.08
C PHE A 45 -0.96 -2.40 12.58
N LEU A 46 -0.94 -1.69 11.45
CA LEU A 46 -2.13 -1.10 10.87
C LEU A 46 -3.10 -2.17 10.36
N GLY A 47 -2.61 -3.24 9.74
CA GLY A 47 -3.43 -4.36 9.29
C GLY A 47 -4.10 -5.09 10.45
N ILE A 48 -3.35 -5.39 11.52
CA ILE A 48 -3.89 -6.03 12.73
C ILE A 48 -4.90 -5.09 13.41
N GLY A 49 -4.55 -3.83 13.59
CA GLY A 49 -5.42 -2.83 14.22
C GLY A 49 -6.74 -2.66 13.47
N GLY A 50 -6.68 -2.49 12.14
CA GLY A 50 -7.87 -2.35 11.30
C GLY A 50 -8.73 -3.61 11.26
N ALA A 51 -8.12 -4.80 11.27
CA ALA A 51 -8.87 -6.06 11.37
C ALA A 51 -9.61 -6.17 12.71
N ILE A 52 -8.92 -5.90 13.83
CA ILE A 52 -9.52 -5.94 15.17
C ILE A 52 -10.65 -4.91 15.29
N GLU A 53 -10.46 -3.69 14.78
CA GLU A 53 -11.48 -2.63 14.79
C GLU A 53 -12.80 -3.08 14.13
N LYS A 54 -12.72 -3.89 13.07
CA LYS A 54 -13.91 -4.42 12.39
C LYS A 54 -14.42 -5.75 12.99
N MET A 55 -13.57 -6.47 13.72
CA MET A 55 -13.93 -7.74 14.38
C MET A 55 -14.55 -7.56 15.78
N MET A 56 -14.24 -6.45 16.45
CA MET A 56 -14.59 -6.19 17.84
C MET A 56 -15.32 -4.85 17.93
N THR A 57 -16.59 -4.89 18.34
CA THR A 57 -17.42 -3.70 18.54
C THR A 57 -17.79 -3.58 20.01
N VAL A 58 -17.69 -2.38 20.55
CA VAL A 58 -18.13 -2.08 21.92
C VAL A 58 -19.59 -1.68 21.85
N THR A 59 -20.44 -2.43 22.53
CA THR A 59 -21.87 -2.13 22.70
C THR A 59 -22.18 -1.80 24.16
N GLU A 60 -23.34 -1.19 24.42
CA GLU A 60 -23.84 -0.83 25.77
C GLU A 60 -23.79 -2.01 26.77
N THR A 61 -23.87 -3.25 26.27
CA THR A 61 -23.89 -4.48 27.06
C THR A 61 -22.54 -5.20 27.15
N GLY A 62 -21.47 -4.67 26.54
CA GLY A 62 -20.11 -5.24 26.59
C GLY A 62 -19.38 -5.28 25.24
N LEU A 63 -18.30 -6.05 25.17
CA LEU A 63 -17.55 -6.30 23.94
C LEU A 63 -18.22 -7.43 23.14
N THR A 64 -18.61 -7.13 21.91
CA THR A 64 -19.19 -8.10 20.98
C THR A 64 -18.26 -8.34 19.79
N SER A 65 -18.04 -9.61 19.45
CA SER A 65 -17.33 -9.97 18.22
C SER A 65 -18.31 -10.17 17.08
N GLY A 66 -18.06 -9.48 15.96
CA GLY A 66 -18.84 -9.56 14.72
C GLY A 66 -17.94 -9.29 13.52
N GLY A 67 -18.35 -9.61 12.29
CA GLY A 67 -17.56 -9.29 11.09
C GLY A 67 -16.39 -10.22 10.75
N THR A 68 -15.97 -11.12 11.65
CA THR A 68 -14.91 -12.13 11.37
C THR A 68 -15.18 -12.93 10.10
N MET A 69 -16.41 -13.44 9.94
CA MET A 69 -16.80 -14.18 8.73
C MET A 69 -16.82 -13.32 7.48
N MET A 70 -17.16 -12.03 7.60
CA MET A 70 -17.08 -11.09 6.49
C MET A 70 -15.64 -10.88 6.07
N ILE A 71 -14.71 -10.68 7.01
CA ILE A 71 -13.27 -10.54 6.72
C ILE A 71 -12.74 -11.80 6.06
N ILE A 72 -13.02 -12.99 6.63
CA ILE A 72 -12.60 -14.28 6.03
C ILE A 72 -13.15 -14.41 4.61
N GLY A 73 -14.44 -14.14 4.41
CA GLY A 73 -15.09 -14.20 3.10
C GLY A 73 -14.48 -13.22 2.09
N SER A 74 -14.32 -11.95 2.47
CA SER A 74 -13.70 -10.92 1.63
C SER A 74 -12.24 -11.27 1.29
N PHE A 75 -11.47 -11.78 2.24
CA PHE A 75 -10.08 -12.16 2.02
C PHE A 75 -9.97 -13.38 1.10
N ALA A 76 -10.79 -14.42 1.33
CA ALA A 76 -10.82 -15.61 0.49
C ALA A 76 -11.23 -15.29 -0.95
N ILE A 77 -12.32 -14.53 -1.13
CA ILE A 77 -12.81 -14.14 -2.46
C ILE A 77 -11.81 -13.21 -3.15
N GLY A 78 -11.29 -12.20 -2.44
CA GLY A 78 -10.30 -11.28 -2.97
C GLY A 78 -9.01 -11.99 -3.39
N SER A 79 -8.53 -12.93 -2.58
CA SER A 79 -7.33 -13.72 -2.89
C SER A 79 -7.55 -14.63 -4.09
N LEU A 80 -8.71 -15.29 -4.16
CA LEU A 80 -9.06 -16.14 -5.31
C LEU A 80 -9.13 -15.33 -6.61
N ILE A 81 -9.80 -14.18 -6.58
CA ILE A 81 -9.88 -13.28 -7.75
C ILE A 81 -8.48 -12.79 -8.13
N GLY A 82 -7.68 -12.37 -7.15
CA GLY A 82 -6.32 -11.89 -7.37
C GLY A 82 -5.41 -12.96 -7.97
N GLU A 83 -5.53 -14.21 -7.53
CA GLU A 83 -4.77 -15.35 -8.02
C GLU A 83 -5.19 -15.73 -9.45
N ILE A 84 -6.50 -15.81 -9.72
CA ILE A 84 -7.03 -16.12 -11.06
C ILE A 84 -6.58 -15.08 -12.07
N TRP A 85 -6.59 -13.80 -11.68
CA TRP A 85 -6.11 -12.70 -12.54
C TRP A 85 -4.60 -12.55 -12.54
N ASN A 86 -3.89 -13.21 -11.62
CA ASN A 86 -2.45 -13.11 -11.45
C ASN A 86 -1.97 -11.65 -11.50
N ILE A 87 -2.51 -10.84 -10.58
CA ILE A 87 -2.30 -9.38 -10.55
C ILE A 87 -0.80 -9.05 -10.43
N GLU A 88 -0.05 -9.87 -9.70
CA GLU A 88 1.40 -9.75 -9.54
C GLU A 88 2.12 -9.80 -10.90
N LYS A 89 1.86 -10.81 -11.72
CA LYS A 89 2.46 -10.93 -13.05
C LYS A 89 2.11 -9.75 -13.97
N HIS A 90 0.91 -9.19 -13.84
CA HIS A 90 0.53 -8.00 -14.60
C HIS A 90 1.32 -6.76 -14.16
N LEU A 91 1.56 -6.60 -12.85
CA LEU A 91 2.41 -5.53 -12.33
C LEU A 91 3.87 -5.69 -12.77
N GLU A 92 4.40 -6.91 -12.75
CA GLU A 92 5.75 -7.20 -13.25
C GLU A 92 5.87 -6.87 -14.75
N HIS A 93 4.96 -7.37 -15.59
CA HIS A 93 4.96 -7.07 -17.02
C HIS A 93 4.83 -5.58 -17.30
N PHE A 94 4.02 -4.87 -16.51
CA PHE A 94 3.91 -3.42 -16.63
C PHE A 94 5.23 -2.72 -16.25
N GLY A 95 5.91 -3.19 -15.20
CA GLY A 95 7.25 -2.75 -14.82
C GLY A 95 8.29 -3.02 -15.92
N GLU A 96 8.26 -4.20 -16.55
CA GLU A 96 9.12 -4.53 -17.69
C GLU A 96 8.85 -3.63 -18.90
N TRP A 97 7.57 -3.37 -19.18
CA TRP A 97 7.18 -2.46 -20.26
C TRP A 97 7.69 -1.04 -19.99
N LEU A 98 7.56 -0.53 -18.75
CA LEU A 98 8.11 0.76 -18.34
C LEU A 98 9.64 0.79 -18.45
N LYS A 99 10.32 -0.28 -18.04
CA LYS A 99 11.78 -0.41 -18.14
C LYS A 99 12.26 -0.26 -19.59
N LYS A 100 11.62 -0.97 -20.52
CA LYS A 100 11.89 -0.87 -21.97
C LYS A 100 11.56 0.53 -22.51
N LYS A 101 10.39 1.07 -22.13
CA LYS A 101 9.94 2.38 -22.60
C LYS A 101 10.86 3.52 -22.16
N THR A 102 11.40 3.42 -20.96
CA THR A 102 12.35 4.39 -20.38
C THR A 102 13.81 4.14 -20.76
N LYS A 103 14.09 3.11 -21.58
CA LYS A 103 15.43 2.69 -22.03
C LYS A 103 16.37 2.30 -20.89
N ASN A 104 15.83 1.75 -19.81
CA ASN A 104 16.58 1.28 -18.65
C ASN A 104 16.85 -0.24 -18.70
N ASP A 105 16.94 -0.83 -19.89
CA ASP A 105 17.07 -2.29 -20.07
C ASP A 105 18.24 -2.93 -19.28
N ARG A 106 19.30 -2.16 -19.06
CA ARG A 106 20.50 -2.59 -18.32
C ARG A 106 20.34 -2.57 -16.79
N ASP A 107 19.31 -1.93 -16.26
CA ASP A 107 19.08 -1.87 -14.82
C ASP A 107 18.32 -3.12 -14.36
N THR A 108 19.04 -4.05 -13.73
CA THR A 108 18.46 -5.31 -13.23
C THR A 108 17.52 -5.11 -12.05
N LYS A 109 17.59 -3.98 -11.34
CA LYS A 109 16.78 -3.70 -10.14
C LYS A 109 15.55 -2.84 -10.40
N PHE A 110 15.36 -2.36 -11.63
CA PHE A 110 14.27 -1.44 -11.97
C PHE A 110 12.89 -2.04 -11.65
N VAL A 111 12.64 -3.29 -12.07
CA VAL A 111 11.33 -3.94 -11.88
C VAL A 111 11.09 -4.20 -10.40
N ASP A 112 12.06 -4.77 -9.68
CA ASP A 112 11.98 -4.98 -8.23
C ASP A 112 11.71 -3.67 -7.48
N GLY A 113 12.41 -2.58 -7.85
CA GLY A 113 12.22 -1.26 -7.28
C GLY A 113 10.82 -0.71 -7.54
N PHE A 114 10.32 -0.85 -8.78
CA PHE A 114 8.97 -0.45 -9.17
C PHE A 114 7.90 -1.23 -8.39
N VAL A 115 7.99 -2.56 -8.36
CA VAL A 115 7.04 -3.43 -7.68
C VAL A 115 7.06 -3.15 -6.18
N ASN A 116 8.23 -3.17 -5.52
CA ASN A 116 8.34 -2.91 -4.08
C ASN A 116 7.79 -1.54 -3.70
N THR A 117 8.10 -0.50 -4.47
CA THR A 117 7.60 0.85 -4.20
C THR A 117 6.08 0.92 -4.38
N SER A 118 5.54 0.31 -5.43
CA SER A 118 4.09 0.28 -5.69
C SER A 118 3.35 -0.45 -4.59
N LEU A 119 3.86 -1.61 -4.16
CA LEU A 119 3.27 -2.39 -3.05
C LEU A 119 3.34 -1.62 -1.72
N THR A 120 4.47 -0.99 -1.43
CA THR A 120 4.66 -0.29 -0.15
C THR A 120 3.86 1.01 -0.07
N VAL A 121 3.79 1.77 -1.18
CA VAL A 121 3.21 3.13 -1.19
C VAL A 121 1.76 3.13 -1.65
N CYS A 122 1.44 2.45 -2.75
CA CYS A 122 0.10 2.48 -3.35
C CYS A 122 -0.85 1.45 -2.72
N ILE A 123 -0.33 0.24 -2.44
CA ILE A 123 -1.12 -0.82 -1.81
C ILE A 123 -1.02 -0.76 -0.27
N GLY A 124 -0.10 0.04 0.26
CA GLY A 124 0.01 0.33 1.69
C GLY A 124 -1.33 0.72 2.29
N ALA A 125 -1.61 0.22 3.50
CA ALA A 125 -2.95 0.22 4.07
C ALA A 125 -3.64 1.60 4.08
N MET A 126 -2.93 2.71 4.35
CA MET A 126 -3.55 4.04 4.36
C MET A 126 -3.82 4.65 2.97
N ALA A 127 -3.13 4.23 1.91
CA ALA A 127 -3.38 4.78 0.57
C ALA A 127 -4.72 4.29 0.03
N VAL A 128 -5.01 3.00 0.21
CA VAL A 128 -6.30 2.39 -0.19
C VAL A 128 -7.40 2.70 0.82
N VAL A 129 -7.16 2.46 2.12
CA VAL A 129 -8.18 2.70 3.15
C VAL A 129 -8.50 4.18 3.28
N GLY A 130 -7.50 5.05 3.17
CA GLY A 130 -7.69 6.51 3.21
C GLY A 130 -8.56 7.00 2.05
N ALA A 131 -8.31 6.56 0.81
CA ALA A 131 -9.16 6.94 -0.33
C ALA A 131 -10.61 6.44 -0.18
N ILE A 132 -10.80 5.24 0.38
CA ILE A 132 -12.14 4.70 0.69
C ILE A 132 -12.81 5.53 1.79
N GLN A 133 -12.07 5.88 2.84
CA GLN A 133 -12.57 6.70 3.95
C GLN A 133 -12.92 8.12 3.48
N ASP A 134 -12.06 8.80 2.73
CA ASP A 134 -12.33 10.11 2.13
C ASP A 134 -13.62 10.06 1.28
N GLY A 135 -13.78 9.01 0.47
CA GLY A 135 -14.95 8.83 -0.39
C GLY A 135 -16.26 8.55 0.36
N ILE A 136 -16.21 7.79 1.46
CA ILE A 136 -17.39 7.45 2.28
C ILE A 136 -17.74 8.56 3.27
N ALA A 137 -16.74 9.21 3.87
CA ALA A 137 -16.91 10.25 4.88
C ALA A 137 -17.12 11.64 4.27
N GLY A 138 -16.81 11.83 2.98
CA GLY A 138 -16.99 13.10 2.28
C GLY A 138 -15.90 14.14 2.56
N ASP A 139 -14.74 13.71 3.07
CA ASP A 139 -13.60 14.57 3.43
C ASP A 139 -12.77 15.04 2.23
#